data_AF-A0A1F7RPS0-F1
#
_entry.id   AF-A0A1F7RPS0-F1
#
_cell.length_a   1.000
_cell.length_b   1.000
_cell.length_c   1.000
_cell.angle_alpha   90.00
_cell.angle_beta   90.00
_cell.angle_gamma   90.00
#
_symmetry.space_group_name_H-M   'P 1'
#
loop_
_entity.id
_entity.type
_entity.pdbx_description
1 polymer ?
#
loop_
_entity_poly.entity_id
_entity_poly.type
_entity_poly.pdbx_seq_one_letter_code
_entity_poly.pdbx_strand_id
1 'polypeptide(L)'
;MQIQWEGTSGNNYITNYDYIDLNITCEKCHGPGSEHKNASASDKKLKIIIPSYLTVDAENQVCGQCHAADSGKSKDPDGSFGYAYNNANASLVGGGIYVPGVYNAADYIKGFGVTVANGGGFDAWPDGIYGKAHRQQYAMLALSAHANNSYQKLTCSSCHNPHTLRQGPKSFSQVSGSDTYVFDTPTFNNNVLCLGCHATSGPFASLTKGDIAAIFVDAGGSVTKSGSAYAPTSDEISAAKSKIAGAVSQHMEDEVSMGLAGYNPLNEALPVGRCQSCHMPRTAKSGGYTTGVDGLGSSALIEADQGSHVFDIIWPWQSFILKKSSGGADTDIMPNSCGKCHEGARISGN
;
A
#
# COMPACT_ATOMS: atom_id res chain seq x y z
N MET A 1 -14.87 -25.53 14.58
CA MET A 1 -14.29 -26.15 13.38
C MET A 1 -13.70 -27.48 13.80
N GLN A 2 -14.21 -28.60 13.28
CA GLN A 2 -13.66 -29.94 13.50
C GLN A 2 -13.32 -30.51 12.13
N ILE A 3 -12.04 -30.71 11.86
CA ILE A 3 -11.56 -31.39 10.66
C ILE A 3 -11.42 -32.87 11.06
N GLN A 4 -12.15 -33.76 10.38
CA GLN A 4 -12.01 -35.20 10.58
C GLN A 4 -11.08 -35.77 9.51
N TRP A 5 -10.08 -36.53 9.94
CA TRP A 5 -9.08 -37.15 9.09
C TRP A 5 -9.36 -38.65 9.02
N GLU A 6 -9.55 -39.19 7.81
CA GLU A 6 -9.57 -40.64 7.58
C GLU A 6 -8.45 -41.03 6.62
N GLY A 7 -7.61 -42.00 7.04
CA GLY A 7 -6.61 -42.65 6.18
C GLY A 7 -5.31 -43.04 6.90
N THR A 8 -4.75 -44.20 6.54
CA THR A 8 -3.55 -44.81 7.16
C THR A 8 -2.25 -44.61 6.38
N SER A 9 -2.19 -43.75 5.36
CA SER A 9 -0.94 -43.47 4.65
C SER A 9 -1.00 -42.20 3.78
N GLY A 10 -0.08 -41.27 4.04
CA GLY A 10 0.60 -40.40 3.06
C GLY A 10 -0.17 -39.38 2.21
N ASN A 11 -1.47 -39.53 1.96
CA ASN A 11 -2.31 -38.60 1.20
C ASN A 11 -3.76 -38.79 1.65
N ASN A 12 -4.16 -38.10 2.73
CA ASN A 12 -5.54 -38.15 3.22
C ASN A 12 -6.39 -37.15 2.42
N TYR A 13 -7.47 -37.63 1.81
CA TYR A 13 -8.45 -36.77 1.13
C TYR A 13 -9.42 -36.20 2.17
N ILE A 14 -9.63 -34.88 2.13
CA ILE A 14 -10.70 -34.25 2.90
C ILE A 14 -12.02 -34.59 2.18
N THR A 15 -12.76 -35.56 2.73
CA THR A 15 -14.02 -36.04 2.14
C THR A 15 -15.24 -35.24 2.59
N ASN A 16 -15.09 -34.40 3.61
CA ASN A 16 -16.15 -33.52 4.10
C ASN A 16 -15.58 -32.22 4.68
N TYR A 17 -16.08 -31.07 4.21
CA TYR A 17 -15.70 -29.74 4.70
C TYR A 17 -16.83 -28.74 4.44
N ASP A 18 -17.19 -27.98 5.49
CA ASP A 18 -18.13 -26.87 5.39
C ASP A 18 -17.38 -25.54 5.39
N TYR A 19 -17.59 -24.74 4.34
CA TYR A 19 -17.01 -23.40 4.20
C TYR A 19 -18.08 -22.38 3.84
N ILE A 20 -18.08 -21.26 4.57
CA ILE A 20 -18.84 -20.07 4.22
C ILE A 20 -17.84 -18.97 3.90
N ASP A 21 -17.72 -18.62 2.63
CA ASP A 21 -16.97 -17.44 2.21
C ASP A 21 -17.80 -16.18 2.49
N LEU A 22 -17.35 -15.37 3.43
CA LEU A 22 -18.00 -14.12 3.78
C LEU A 22 -17.31 -12.90 3.13
N ASN A 23 -16.45 -13.11 2.14
CA ASN A 23 -15.51 -12.10 1.64
C ASN A 23 -14.62 -11.55 2.78
N ILE A 24 -14.13 -10.32 2.65
CA ILE A 24 -13.42 -9.61 3.71
C ILE A 24 -14.45 -9.15 4.75
N THR A 25 -14.47 -9.80 5.91
CA THR A 25 -15.35 -9.45 7.02
C THR A 25 -14.67 -8.58 8.07
N CYS A 26 -15.45 -8.03 8.99
CA CYS A 26 -14.99 -7.26 10.14
C CYS A 26 -13.85 -7.97 10.87
N GLU A 27 -14.00 -9.28 11.10
CA GLU A 27 -13.13 -10.10 11.93
C GLU A 27 -11.72 -10.25 11.36
N LYS A 28 -11.54 -10.09 10.04
CA LYS A 28 -10.21 -10.13 9.42
C LYS A 28 -9.32 -8.98 9.89
N CYS A 29 -9.91 -7.81 10.18
CA CYS A 29 -9.15 -6.64 10.63
C CYS A 29 -9.31 -6.38 12.13
N HIS A 30 -10.45 -6.79 12.70
CA HIS A 30 -10.86 -6.44 14.05
C HIS A 30 -10.87 -7.62 15.03
N GLY A 31 -10.49 -8.81 14.56
CA GLY A 31 -10.53 -10.06 15.34
C GLY A 31 -11.94 -10.55 15.65
N PRO A 32 -12.08 -11.58 16.50
CA PRO A 32 -13.38 -12.22 16.76
C PRO A 32 -14.43 -11.25 17.32
N GLY A 33 -15.57 -11.11 16.64
CA GLY A 33 -16.64 -10.17 17.00
C GLY A 33 -17.68 -10.68 18.01
N SER A 34 -17.55 -11.92 18.51
CA SER A 34 -18.57 -12.53 19.39
C SER A 34 -18.75 -11.76 20.71
N GLU A 35 -17.66 -11.31 21.32
CA GLU A 35 -17.73 -10.47 22.52
C GLU A 35 -18.28 -9.09 22.19
N HIS A 36 -17.90 -8.48 21.06
CA HIS A 36 -18.43 -7.18 20.62
C HIS A 36 -19.96 -7.23 20.44
N LYS A 37 -20.50 -8.29 19.84
CA LYS A 37 -21.94 -8.47 19.66
C LYS A 37 -22.68 -8.46 21.00
N ASN A 38 -22.16 -9.20 21.97
CA ASN A 38 -22.78 -9.44 23.27
C ASN A 38 -22.49 -8.33 24.31
N ALA A 39 -21.54 -7.45 24.03
CA ALA A 39 -21.19 -6.35 24.91
C ALA A 39 -22.31 -5.32 25.02
N SER A 40 -22.41 -4.70 26.21
CA SER A 40 -23.21 -3.50 26.44
C SER A 40 -22.77 -2.37 25.48
N ALA A 41 -23.65 -1.43 25.19
CA ALA A 41 -23.32 -0.31 24.29
C ALA A 41 -22.07 0.47 24.74
N SER A 42 -21.86 0.63 26.06
CA SER A 42 -20.67 1.31 26.60
C SER A 42 -19.38 0.52 26.41
N ASP A 43 -19.45 -0.81 26.37
CA ASP A 43 -18.27 -1.69 26.34
C ASP A 43 -17.94 -2.21 24.94
N LYS A 44 -18.83 -2.02 23.95
CA LYS A 44 -18.62 -2.49 22.56
C LYS A 44 -17.26 -2.11 21.98
N LYS A 45 -16.79 -0.88 22.24
CA LYS A 45 -15.48 -0.39 21.78
C LYS A 45 -14.29 -1.09 22.42
N LEU A 46 -14.47 -1.71 23.60
CA LEU A 46 -13.44 -2.45 24.33
C LEU A 46 -13.34 -3.91 23.89
N LYS A 47 -14.33 -4.38 23.12
CA LYS A 47 -14.48 -5.79 22.70
C LYS A 47 -14.18 -6.01 21.23
N ILE A 48 -13.48 -5.07 20.61
CA ILE A 48 -13.07 -5.11 19.21
C ILE A 48 -11.64 -4.58 19.11
N ILE A 49 -10.81 -5.20 18.26
CA ILE A 49 -9.47 -4.67 17.99
C ILE A 49 -9.62 -3.45 17.11
N ILE A 50 -8.94 -2.36 17.45
CA ILE A 50 -8.89 -1.16 16.62
C ILE A 50 -7.46 -1.09 16.05
N PRO A 51 -7.25 -1.32 14.74
CA PRO A 51 -5.91 -1.37 14.15
C PRO A 51 -5.03 -0.17 14.46
N SER A 52 -5.60 1.04 14.54
CA SER A 52 -4.87 2.28 14.87
C SER A 52 -4.32 2.34 16.29
N TYR A 53 -4.68 1.40 17.16
CA TYR A 53 -4.13 1.25 18.52
C TYR A 53 -3.11 0.11 18.64
N LEU A 54 -2.84 -0.60 17.55
CA LEU A 54 -1.80 -1.61 17.50
C LEU A 54 -0.41 -0.97 17.36
N THR A 55 0.62 -1.77 17.59
CA THR A 55 1.97 -1.39 17.16
C THR A 55 2.00 -1.29 15.63
N VAL A 56 2.91 -0.47 15.09
CA VAL A 56 3.07 -0.29 13.63
C VAL A 56 3.22 -1.62 12.89
N ASP A 57 4.02 -2.54 13.45
CA ASP A 57 4.22 -3.87 12.88
C ASP A 57 2.90 -4.67 12.86
N ALA A 58 2.19 -4.75 13.99
CA ALA A 58 0.93 -5.48 14.08
C ALA A 58 -0.18 -4.87 13.21
N GLU A 59 -0.24 -3.54 13.07
CA GLU A 59 -1.18 -2.88 12.16
C GLU A 59 -0.87 -3.22 10.69
N ASN A 60 0.40 -3.19 10.28
CA ASN A 60 0.79 -3.59 8.93
C ASN A 60 0.49 -5.06 8.64
N GLN A 61 0.64 -5.94 9.65
CA GLN A 61 0.29 -7.34 9.51
C GLN A 61 -1.21 -7.57 9.29
N VAL A 62 -2.09 -6.64 9.68
CA VAL A 62 -3.52 -6.70 9.32
C VAL A 62 -3.68 -6.81 7.80
N CYS A 63 -3.00 -5.94 7.04
CA CYS A 63 -3.02 -5.95 5.59
C CYS A 63 -2.16 -7.08 5.02
N GLY A 64 -1.04 -7.37 5.69
CA GLY A 64 -0.12 -8.46 5.35
C GLY A 64 -0.79 -9.83 5.30
N GLN A 65 -1.91 -10.04 6.02
CA GLN A 65 -2.70 -11.27 5.95
C GLN A 65 -3.01 -11.73 4.51
N CYS A 66 -3.17 -10.77 3.61
CA CYS A 66 -3.39 -11.02 2.20
C CYS A 66 -2.32 -10.39 1.31
N HIS A 67 -1.71 -9.28 1.73
CA HIS A 67 -0.79 -8.45 0.93
C HIS A 67 0.70 -8.64 1.26
N ALA A 68 1.11 -9.81 1.75
CA ALA A 68 2.51 -10.09 2.08
C ALA A 68 3.22 -11.12 1.19
N ALA A 69 2.50 -11.90 0.43
CA ALA A 69 3.06 -12.98 -0.36
C ALA A 69 2.16 -13.29 -1.55
N ASP A 70 2.78 -13.72 -2.66
CA ASP A 70 2.05 -14.17 -3.84
C ASP A 70 1.18 -15.37 -3.48
N SER A 71 1.83 -16.43 -3.03
CA SER A 71 1.20 -17.67 -2.59
C SER A 71 1.04 -17.70 -1.07
N GLY A 72 0.63 -16.58 -0.45
CA GLY A 72 0.33 -16.53 0.99
C GLY A 72 -0.75 -17.57 1.36
N LYS A 73 -0.32 -18.72 1.90
CA LYS A 73 -1.19 -19.82 2.36
C LYS A 73 -1.02 -20.06 3.85
N SER A 74 -1.95 -20.80 4.43
CA SER A 74 -1.88 -21.23 5.83
C SER A 74 -0.57 -21.91 6.17
N LYS A 75 -0.07 -21.62 7.38
CA LYS A 75 1.11 -22.26 7.95
C LYS A 75 0.82 -23.70 8.38
N ASP A 76 -0.36 -23.93 8.96
CA ASP A 76 -0.77 -25.23 9.49
C ASP A 76 -2.29 -25.44 9.36
N PRO A 77 -2.79 -26.45 8.62
CA PRO A 77 -2.01 -27.34 7.77
C PRO A 77 -1.36 -26.59 6.60
N ASP A 78 -0.10 -26.93 6.31
CA ASP A 78 0.72 -26.20 5.35
C ASP A 78 0.04 -26.11 3.97
N GLY A 79 -0.03 -24.91 3.42
CA GLY A 79 -0.52 -24.67 2.06
C GLY A 79 -2.03 -24.86 1.84
N SER A 80 -2.76 -25.31 2.85
CA SER A 80 -4.13 -25.83 2.69
C SER A 80 -5.19 -24.74 2.51
N PHE A 81 -4.99 -23.56 3.10
CA PHE A 81 -5.94 -22.45 3.04
C PHE A 81 -5.34 -21.20 2.40
N GLY A 82 -6.16 -20.43 1.67
CA GLY A 82 -5.79 -19.14 1.09
C GLY A 82 -5.87 -17.95 2.08
N TYR A 83 -5.87 -18.24 3.38
CA TYR A 83 -5.94 -17.24 4.45
C TYR A 83 -5.04 -17.64 5.62
N ALA A 84 -4.71 -16.66 6.46
CA ALA A 84 -3.85 -16.84 7.63
C ALA A 84 -4.50 -17.78 8.67
N TYR A 85 -4.01 -19.02 8.71
CA TYR A 85 -4.54 -20.08 9.58
C TYR A 85 -3.42 -20.95 10.14
N ASN A 86 -3.58 -21.33 11.41
CA ASN A 86 -2.70 -22.23 12.13
C ASN A 86 -3.51 -23.16 13.06
N ASN A 87 -3.55 -24.45 12.73
CA ASN A 87 -4.30 -25.47 13.47
C ASN A 87 -3.78 -25.69 14.90
N ALA A 88 -2.49 -25.48 15.16
CA ALA A 88 -1.95 -25.52 16.52
C ALA A 88 -2.64 -24.50 17.46
N ASN A 89 -3.22 -23.44 16.90
CA ASN A 89 -3.93 -22.40 17.64
C ASN A 89 -5.46 -22.55 17.57
N ALA A 90 -5.98 -23.71 17.13
CA ALA A 90 -7.41 -23.97 16.99
C ALA A 90 -8.20 -23.85 18.32
N SER A 91 -7.54 -24.07 19.46
CA SER A 91 -8.12 -23.94 20.81
C SER A 91 -7.95 -22.56 21.42
N LEU A 92 -7.20 -21.66 20.77
CA LEU A 92 -6.93 -20.31 21.26
C LEU A 92 -7.91 -19.29 20.68
N VAL A 93 -7.80 -18.02 21.11
CA VAL A 93 -8.60 -16.93 20.55
C VAL A 93 -8.41 -16.86 19.03
N GLY A 94 -9.52 -16.70 18.30
CA GLY A 94 -9.52 -16.78 16.83
C GLY A 94 -9.75 -18.18 16.26
N GLY A 95 -9.71 -19.24 17.08
CA GLY A 95 -10.04 -20.60 16.64
C GLY A 95 -9.15 -21.08 15.49
N GLY A 96 -7.85 -20.76 15.56
CA GLY A 96 -6.85 -21.04 14.53
C GLY A 96 -6.74 -19.99 13.42
N ILE A 97 -7.64 -19.00 13.36
CA ILE A 97 -7.50 -17.84 12.46
C ILE A 97 -6.58 -16.80 13.11
N TYR A 98 -5.77 -16.12 12.31
CA TYR A 98 -4.95 -15.00 12.77
C TYR A 98 -5.81 -13.91 13.42
N VAL A 99 -5.31 -13.33 14.51
CA VAL A 99 -5.96 -12.25 15.26
C VAL A 99 -4.95 -11.10 15.40
N PRO A 100 -5.24 -9.93 14.80
CA PRO A 100 -4.33 -8.78 14.83
C PRO A 100 -3.91 -8.35 16.23
N GLY A 101 -2.62 -8.08 16.43
CA GLY A 101 -2.08 -7.62 17.72
C GLY A 101 -2.02 -8.69 18.82
N VAL A 102 -2.59 -9.88 18.59
CA VAL A 102 -2.48 -11.02 19.50
C VAL A 102 -1.42 -12.00 19.03
N TYR A 103 -1.34 -12.23 17.72
CA TYR A 103 -0.38 -13.15 17.10
C TYR A 103 0.50 -12.45 16.08
N ASN A 104 1.56 -13.13 15.65
CA ASN A 104 2.41 -12.72 14.53
C ASN A 104 1.94 -13.41 13.24
N ALA A 105 1.79 -12.67 12.15
CA ALA A 105 1.33 -13.22 10.87
C ALA A 105 2.28 -14.28 10.29
N ALA A 106 3.58 -14.25 10.63
CA ALA A 106 4.54 -15.26 10.22
C ALA A 106 4.26 -16.66 10.79
N ASP A 107 3.52 -16.75 11.90
CA ASP A 107 3.09 -18.02 12.49
C ASP A 107 1.85 -18.58 11.79
N TYR A 108 1.19 -17.81 10.92
CA TYR A 108 -0.08 -18.16 10.27
C TYR A 108 0.03 -18.20 8.74
N ILE A 109 1.04 -17.56 8.16
CA ILE A 109 1.26 -17.49 6.71
C ILE A 109 2.63 -18.07 6.37
N LYS A 110 2.64 -19.02 5.44
CA LYS A 110 3.88 -19.59 4.90
C LYS A 110 4.72 -18.51 4.21
N GLY A 111 5.99 -18.41 4.59
CA GLY A 111 6.95 -17.54 3.93
C GLY A 111 6.65 -16.05 4.07
N PHE A 112 5.87 -15.66 5.08
CA PHE A 112 5.47 -14.28 5.33
C PHE A 112 6.69 -13.35 5.44
N GLY A 113 6.76 -12.32 4.59
CA GLY A 113 7.83 -11.32 4.62
C GLY A 113 9.22 -11.86 4.23
N VAL A 114 9.32 -13.10 3.75
CA VAL A 114 10.59 -13.72 3.35
C VAL A 114 10.58 -13.92 1.83
N THR A 115 11.71 -13.67 1.16
CA THR A 115 11.82 -13.86 -0.28
C THR A 115 11.74 -15.33 -0.69
N VAL A 116 11.23 -15.63 -1.88
CA VAL A 116 11.21 -17.01 -2.44
C VAL A 116 12.62 -17.61 -2.48
N ALA A 117 13.62 -16.82 -2.83
CA ALA A 117 15.03 -17.23 -2.82
C ALA A 117 15.52 -17.73 -1.43
N ASN A 118 14.88 -17.27 -0.35
CA ASN A 118 15.17 -17.67 1.03
C ASN A 118 14.09 -18.60 1.61
N GLY A 119 13.31 -19.28 0.76
CA GLY A 119 12.26 -20.22 1.16
C GLY A 119 10.95 -19.57 1.62
N GLY A 120 10.75 -18.29 1.29
CA GLY A 120 9.55 -17.53 1.63
C GLY A 120 8.52 -17.39 0.50
N GLY A 121 7.59 -16.43 0.64
CA GLY A 121 6.47 -16.19 -0.28
C GLY A 121 6.52 -14.84 -1.02
N PHE A 122 7.54 -14.02 -0.76
CA PHE A 122 7.79 -12.78 -1.48
C PHE A 122 8.65 -13.08 -2.73
N ASP A 123 7.99 -13.23 -3.87
CA ASP A 123 8.64 -13.34 -5.18
C ASP A 123 9.15 -11.96 -5.60
N ALA A 124 10.43 -11.72 -5.39
CA ALA A 124 11.07 -10.44 -5.64
C ALA A 124 11.85 -10.47 -6.96
N TRP A 125 12.03 -9.30 -7.57
CA TRP A 125 13.04 -9.11 -8.60
C TRP A 125 14.45 -9.46 -8.07
N PRO A 126 15.45 -9.68 -8.93
CA PRO A 126 16.81 -10.05 -8.51
C PRO A 126 17.48 -9.11 -7.48
N ASP A 127 16.99 -7.88 -7.33
CA ASP A 127 17.41 -6.96 -6.26
C ASP A 127 16.90 -7.32 -4.85
N GLY A 128 15.88 -8.17 -4.74
CA GLY A 128 15.25 -8.56 -3.48
C GLY A 128 14.37 -7.49 -2.85
N ILE A 129 14.12 -6.37 -3.55
CA ILE A 129 13.43 -5.18 -3.02
C ILE A 129 12.02 -5.06 -3.59
N TYR A 130 11.88 -5.17 -4.91
CA TYR A 130 10.59 -4.97 -5.57
C TYR A 130 9.89 -6.30 -5.82
N GLY A 131 8.57 -6.29 -5.68
CA GLY A 131 7.74 -7.46 -5.97
C GLY A 131 7.65 -7.78 -7.46
N LYS A 132 7.75 -9.06 -7.79
CA LYS A 132 7.53 -9.63 -9.13
C LYS A 132 6.16 -10.29 -9.27
N ALA A 133 5.38 -10.39 -8.19
CA ALA A 133 4.11 -11.09 -8.23
C ALA A 133 3.02 -10.41 -7.38
N HIS A 134 1.86 -11.05 -7.27
CA HIS A 134 0.68 -10.38 -6.73
C HIS A 134 0.73 -10.28 -5.21
N ARG A 135 0.15 -9.21 -4.64
CA ARG A 135 -0.09 -9.08 -3.20
C ARG A 135 1.19 -9.06 -2.33
N GLN A 136 2.18 -8.26 -2.73
CA GLN A 136 3.48 -8.18 -2.07
C GLN A 136 3.77 -6.82 -1.41
N GLN A 137 2.73 -5.99 -1.25
CA GLN A 137 2.83 -4.62 -0.77
C GLN A 137 3.40 -4.51 0.65
N TYR A 138 3.11 -5.48 1.53
CA TYR A 138 3.63 -5.50 2.90
C TYR A 138 5.16 -5.62 2.92
N ALA A 139 5.72 -6.56 2.13
CA ALA A 139 7.17 -6.76 2.08
C ALA A 139 7.89 -5.52 1.53
N MET A 140 7.35 -4.93 0.47
CA MET A 140 7.87 -3.67 -0.08
C MET A 140 7.75 -2.50 0.91
N LEU A 141 6.59 -2.31 1.55
CA LEU A 141 6.42 -1.26 2.56
C LEU A 141 7.42 -1.43 3.70
N ALA A 142 7.65 -2.67 4.16
CA ALA A 142 8.60 -3.00 5.22
C ALA A 142 10.06 -2.68 4.86
N LEU A 143 10.39 -2.53 3.57
CA LEU A 143 11.71 -2.08 3.09
C LEU A 143 11.78 -0.57 2.86
N SER A 144 10.65 0.13 2.85
CA SER A 144 10.57 1.57 2.55
C SER A 144 11.06 2.46 3.69
N ALA A 145 11.45 3.70 3.36
CA ALA A 145 11.69 4.75 4.35
C ALA A 145 10.40 5.13 5.13
N HIS A 146 9.22 4.91 4.56
CA HIS A 146 7.95 5.18 5.25
C HIS A 146 7.74 4.24 6.44
N ALA A 147 8.17 2.99 6.36
CA ALA A 147 8.17 2.08 7.52
C ALA A 147 9.43 2.24 8.39
N ASN A 148 10.57 2.61 7.79
CA ASN A 148 11.89 2.65 8.42
C ASN A 148 12.51 4.05 8.42
N ASN A 149 11.99 4.95 9.26
CA ASN A 149 12.61 6.26 9.50
C ASN A 149 12.63 6.61 10.99
N SER A 150 13.38 7.66 11.34
CA SER A 150 13.58 8.14 12.71
C SER A 150 12.49 9.09 13.22
N TYR A 151 11.53 9.48 12.39
CA TYR A 151 10.52 10.50 12.72
C TYR A 151 9.17 9.87 13.08
N GLN A 152 8.57 9.18 12.12
CA GLN A 152 7.25 8.55 12.24
C GLN A 152 7.21 7.31 11.36
N LYS A 153 7.13 6.13 11.98
CA LYS A 153 6.92 4.88 11.26
C LYS A 153 5.47 4.82 10.80
N LEU A 154 5.25 4.70 9.50
CA LEU A 154 3.93 4.69 8.90
C LEU A 154 3.41 3.26 8.71
N THR A 155 2.09 3.16 8.64
CA THR A 155 1.36 1.93 8.39
C THR A 155 0.54 2.04 7.12
N CYS A 156 0.01 0.91 6.62
CA CYS A 156 -0.89 0.92 5.47
C CYS A 156 -2.05 1.91 5.65
N SER A 157 -2.62 1.98 6.85
CA SER A 157 -3.75 2.86 7.19
C SER A 157 -3.39 4.35 7.31
N SER A 158 -2.10 4.67 7.38
CA SER A 158 -1.61 6.06 7.30
C SER A 158 -1.96 6.68 5.95
N CYS A 159 -2.07 5.84 4.91
CA CYS A 159 -2.37 6.25 3.54
C CYS A 159 -3.70 5.69 3.01
N HIS A 160 -4.14 4.52 3.48
CA HIS A 160 -5.34 3.85 2.99
C HIS A 160 -6.43 3.77 4.05
N ASN A 161 -7.68 3.62 3.62
CA ASN A 161 -8.78 3.34 4.52
C ASN A 161 -9.63 2.18 3.97
N PRO A 162 -9.64 1.01 4.64
CA PRO A 162 -10.39 -0.16 4.17
C PRO A 162 -11.90 0.02 4.28
N HIS A 163 -12.40 1.04 5.00
CA HIS A 163 -13.83 1.33 5.14
C HIS A 163 -14.38 2.26 4.04
N THR A 164 -13.60 2.55 3.00
CA THR A 164 -14.03 3.42 1.90
C THR A 164 -13.36 3.03 0.61
N LEU A 165 -14.03 3.31 -0.52
CA LEU A 165 -13.45 3.19 -1.86
C LEU A 165 -12.57 4.40 -2.22
N ARG A 166 -12.47 5.39 -1.34
CA ARG A 166 -11.60 6.56 -1.53
C ARG A 166 -10.14 6.17 -1.30
N GLN A 167 -9.26 6.74 -2.13
CA GLN A 167 -7.83 6.47 -2.10
C GLN A 167 -7.11 7.32 -1.02
N GLY A 168 -7.51 7.18 0.25
CA GLY A 168 -6.93 7.97 1.34
C GLY A 168 -7.45 7.60 2.73
N PRO A 169 -6.79 8.04 3.82
CA PRO A 169 -7.22 7.77 5.19
C PRO A 169 -8.54 8.48 5.51
N LYS A 170 -9.26 8.04 6.56
CA LYS A 170 -10.48 8.73 7.01
C LYS A 170 -10.18 10.15 7.47
N SER A 171 -9.08 10.32 8.19
CA SER A 171 -8.62 11.60 8.70
C SER A 171 -7.11 11.58 8.79
N PHE A 172 -6.50 12.75 8.61
CA PHE A 172 -5.06 12.91 8.66
C PHE A 172 -4.74 14.20 9.42
N SER A 173 -3.84 14.14 10.39
CA SER A 173 -3.50 15.27 11.25
C SER A 173 -2.02 15.64 11.12
N GLN A 174 -1.74 16.94 11.08
CA GLN A 174 -0.39 17.47 10.98
C GLN A 174 -0.20 18.66 11.93
N VAL A 175 0.91 18.64 12.65
CA VAL A 175 1.26 19.70 13.61
C VAL A 175 2.21 20.68 12.95
N SER A 176 2.01 21.96 13.20
CA SER A 176 2.85 23.07 12.74
C SER A 176 2.97 24.11 13.85
N GLY A 177 4.02 24.03 14.66
CA GLY A 177 4.14 24.86 15.86
C GLY A 177 3.01 24.56 16.85
N SER A 178 2.24 25.57 17.23
CA SER A 178 1.05 25.42 18.08
C SER A 178 -0.19 24.96 17.32
N ASP A 179 -0.17 24.98 15.99
CA ASP A 179 -1.32 24.66 15.17
C ASP A 179 -1.42 23.17 14.87
N THR A 180 -2.63 22.64 14.95
CA THR A 180 -2.94 21.27 14.48
C THR A 180 -3.93 21.35 13.33
N TYR A 181 -3.50 20.93 12.14
CA TYR A 181 -4.36 20.80 10.97
C TYR A 181 -4.93 19.39 10.91
N VAL A 182 -6.24 19.24 10.76
CA VAL A 182 -6.91 17.95 10.58
C VAL A 182 -7.68 17.97 9.27
N PHE A 183 -7.27 17.11 8.33
CA PHE A 183 -7.83 16.94 7.00
C PHE A 183 -8.84 15.79 7.02
N ASP A 184 -10.08 16.03 6.61
CA ASP A 184 -11.11 14.98 6.51
C ASP A 184 -11.08 14.33 5.12
N THR A 185 -10.86 13.01 5.08
CA THR A 185 -10.83 12.18 3.87
C THR A 185 -9.92 12.72 2.73
N PRO A 186 -8.64 13.06 2.99
CA PRO A 186 -7.72 13.47 1.93
C PRO A 186 -7.56 12.34 0.90
N THR A 187 -7.12 12.69 -0.31
CA THR A 187 -6.84 11.71 -1.39
C THR A 187 -5.41 11.88 -1.91
N PHE A 188 -4.93 10.90 -2.68
CA PHE A 188 -3.61 10.99 -3.33
C PHE A 188 -3.54 11.99 -4.50
N ASN A 189 -4.66 12.30 -5.15
CA ASN A 189 -4.65 12.93 -6.49
C ASN A 189 -4.11 14.37 -6.52
N ASN A 190 -4.28 15.11 -5.43
CA ASN A 190 -3.87 16.52 -5.32
C ASN A 190 -2.60 16.70 -4.47
N ASN A 191 -1.85 15.63 -4.23
CA ASN A 191 -0.65 15.59 -3.38
C ASN A 191 -0.88 16.00 -1.91
N VAL A 192 -2.11 16.28 -1.47
CA VAL A 192 -2.40 16.77 -0.11
C VAL A 192 -1.95 15.78 0.95
N LEU A 193 -2.18 14.48 0.72
CA LEU A 193 -1.74 13.46 1.67
C LEU A 193 -0.22 13.40 1.78
N CYS A 194 0.48 13.42 0.64
CA CYS A 194 1.95 13.33 0.60
C CYS A 194 2.58 14.61 1.19
N LEU A 195 2.25 15.77 0.62
CA LEU A 195 2.77 17.06 1.08
C LEU A 195 2.28 17.41 2.49
N GLY A 196 1.17 16.82 2.93
CA GLY A 196 0.74 16.84 4.32
C GLY A 196 1.87 16.50 5.28
N CYS A 197 2.60 15.41 5.04
CA CYS A 197 3.79 15.05 5.82
C CYS A 197 5.05 15.78 5.33
N HIS A 198 5.29 15.79 4.02
CA HIS A 198 6.57 16.21 3.43
C HIS A 198 6.80 17.72 3.40
N ALA A 199 5.74 18.55 3.41
CA ALA A 199 5.90 20.00 3.55
C ALA A 199 6.67 20.31 4.83
N THR A 200 7.47 21.37 4.80
CA THR A 200 8.45 21.79 5.83
C THR A 200 9.68 20.91 5.95
N SER A 201 9.92 19.98 5.02
CA SER A 201 11.09 19.08 5.04
C SER A 201 11.71 18.92 3.65
N GLY A 202 13.05 18.78 3.61
CA GLY A 202 13.79 18.46 2.39
C GLY A 202 13.47 19.40 1.20
N PRO A 203 13.21 18.87 -0.01
CA PRO A 203 12.84 19.67 -1.19
C PRO A 203 11.58 20.55 -1.01
N PHE A 204 10.75 20.22 -0.02
CA PHE A 204 9.50 20.92 0.27
C PHE A 204 9.58 21.78 1.54
N ALA A 205 10.79 22.10 2.01
CA ALA A 205 11.02 22.94 3.20
C ALA A 205 10.36 24.33 3.10
N SER A 206 10.19 24.85 1.88
CA SER A 206 9.52 26.13 1.67
C SER A 206 8.01 26.05 1.94
N LEU A 207 7.38 24.88 1.77
CA LEU A 207 5.93 24.69 1.93
C LEU A 207 5.54 24.63 3.40
N THR A 208 4.37 25.19 3.74
CA THR A 208 3.79 25.16 5.08
C THR A 208 2.58 24.22 5.12
N LYS A 209 2.18 23.77 6.32
CA LYS A 209 0.92 23.00 6.47
C LYS A 209 -0.31 23.83 6.09
N GLY A 210 -0.24 25.15 6.25
CA GLY A 210 -1.27 26.09 5.80
C GLY A 210 -1.43 26.13 4.27
N ASP A 211 -0.34 26.07 3.52
CA ASP A 211 -0.37 25.97 2.05
C ASP A 211 -1.13 24.71 1.62
N ILE A 212 -0.83 23.57 2.24
CA ILE A 212 -1.47 22.28 1.95
C ILE A 212 -2.95 22.29 2.34
N ALA A 213 -3.28 22.86 3.50
CA ALA A 213 -4.66 23.03 3.93
C ALA A 213 -5.46 23.92 2.96
N ALA A 214 -4.84 24.99 2.44
CA ALA A 214 -5.51 25.92 1.54
C ALA A 214 -5.92 25.24 0.22
N ILE A 215 -5.00 24.49 -0.40
CA ILE A 215 -5.34 23.76 -1.63
C ILE A 215 -6.33 22.62 -1.41
N PHE A 216 -6.35 22.03 -0.20
CA PHE A 216 -7.32 21.00 0.10
C PHE A 216 -8.73 21.58 0.21
N VAL A 217 -8.89 22.73 0.88
CA VAL A 217 -10.17 23.43 0.97
C VAL A 217 -10.64 23.93 -0.40
N ASP A 218 -9.73 24.47 -1.22
CA ASP A 218 -10.04 24.86 -2.61
C ASP A 218 -10.54 23.69 -3.46
N ALA A 219 -10.02 22.48 -3.23
CA ALA A 219 -10.48 21.25 -3.87
C ALA A 219 -11.81 20.70 -3.28
N GLY A 220 -12.47 21.45 -2.40
CA GLY A 220 -13.73 21.05 -1.74
C GLY A 220 -13.53 20.16 -0.51
N GLY A 221 -12.29 19.99 -0.05
CA GLY A 221 -11.95 19.28 1.18
C GLY A 221 -12.31 20.09 2.43
N SER A 222 -12.36 19.41 3.58
CA SER A 222 -12.62 20.03 4.88
C SER A 222 -11.38 19.93 5.77
N VAL A 223 -10.98 21.06 6.35
CA VAL A 223 -9.86 21.16 7.28
C VAL A 223 -10.31 21.87 8.55
N THR A 224 -9.86 21.37 9.70
CA THR A 224 -9.85 22.17 10.94
C THR A 224 -8.43 22.58 11.28
N LYS A 225 -8.28 23.79 11.81
CA LYS A 225 -7.05 24.33 12.37
C LYS A 225 -7.27 24.58 13.86
N SER A 226 -6.61 23.80 14.70
CA SER A 226 -6.68 23.89 16.16
C SER A 226 -8.13 23.83 16.69
N GLY A 227 -8.94 22.95 16.09
CA GLY A 227 -10.34 22.71 16.44
C GLY A 227 -11.37 23.59 15.72
N SER A 228 -10.95 24.67 15.07
CA SER A 228 -11.82 25.57 14.30
C SER A 228 -11.81 25.23 12.82
N ALA A 229 -12.93 25.42 12.12
CA ALA A 229 -12.96 25.28 10.66
C ALA A 229 -11.91 26.23 10.02
N TYR A 230 -11.08 25.69 9.13
CA TYR A 230 -10.08 26.46 8.40
C TYR A 230 -10.70 26.98 7.10
N ALA A 231 -10.75 28.31 6.95
CA ALA A 231 -11.34 28.98 5.79
C ALA A 231 -10.30 29.96 5.21
N PRO A 232 -9.45 29.51 4.26
CA PRO A 232 -8.47 30.37 3.61
C PRO A 232 -9.15 31.37 2.67
N THR A 233 -8.54 32.53 2.53
CA THR A 233 -8.91 33.55 1.54
C THR A 233 -8.50 33.13 0.12
N SER A 234 -9.06 33.80 -0.89
CA SER A 234 -8.69 33.58 -2.30
C SER A 234 -7.20 33.84 -2.56
N ASP A 235 -6.61 34.79 -1.84
CA ASP A 235 -5.20 35.18 -2.00
C ASP A 235 -4.29 34.13 -1.38
N GLU A 236 -4.65 33.60 -0.20
CA GLU A 236 -3.94 32.47 0.41
C GLU A 236 -3.99 31.22 -0.47
N ILE A 237 -5.16 30.91 -1.06
CA ILE A 237 -5.30 29.80 -2.01
C ILE A 237 -4.40 30.01 -3.24
N SER A 238 -4.43 31.21 -3.83
CA SER A 238 -3.65 31.52 -5.04
C SER A 238 -2.15 31.44 -4.76
N ALA A 239 -1.69 32.00 -3.63
CA ALA A 239 -0.32 31.91 -3.19
C ALA A 239 0.11 30.44 -2.95
N ALA A 240 -0.72 29.66 -2.25
CA ALA A 240 -0.45 28.24 -1.99
C ALA A 240 -0.33 27.42 -3.29
N LYS A 241 -1.21 27.64 -4.26
CA LYS A 241 -1.15 27.00 -5.59
C LYS A 241 0.16 27.29 -6.30
N SER A 242 0.55 28.56 -6.41
CA SER A 242 1.80 28.96 -7.06
C SER A 242 3.02 28.38 -6.36
N LYS A 243 3.02 28.38 -5.03
CA LYS A 243 4.14 27.89 -4.22
C LYS A 243 4.30 26.38 -4.32
N ILE A 244 3.21 25.62 -4.26
CA ILE A 244 3.23 24.16 -4.41
C ILE A 244 3.66 23.78 -5.82
N ALA A 245 3.11 24.43 -6.85
CA ALA A 245 3.51 24.21 -8.23
C ALA A 245 5.01 24.46 -8.42
N GLY A 246 5.53 25.59 -7.92
CA GLY A 246 6.95 25.92 -7.99
C GLY A 246 7.84 24.91 -7.24
N ALA A 247 7.48 24.52 -6.02
CA ALA A 247 8.27 23.57 -5.22
C ALA A 247 8.28 22.17 -5.85
N VAL A 248 7.15 21.69 -6.37
CA VAL A 248 7.08 20.39 -7.04
C VAL A 248 7.81 20.43 -8.38
N SER A 249 7.67 21.50 -9.17
CA SER A 249 8.44 21.66 -10.41
C SER A 249 9.94 21.73 -10.17
N GLN A 250 10.39 22.41 -9.12
CA GLN A 250 11.82 22.43 -8.75
C GLN A 250 12.31 21.05 -8.35
N HIS A 251 11.57 20.32 -7.51
CA HIS A 251 11.90 18.95 -7.16
C HIS A 251 11.99 18.04 -8.39
N MET A 252 11.05 18.17 -9.34
CA MET A 252 11.10 17.44 -10.61
C MET A 252 12.32 17.83 -11.46
N GLU A 253 12.74 19.10 -11.45
CA GLU A 253 13.97 19.52 -12.13
C GLU A 253 15.21 18.87 -11.50
N ASP A 254 15.31 18.96 -10.17
CA ASP A 254 16.50 18.54 -9.44
C ASP A 254 16.70 17.01 -9.52
N GLU A 255 15.62 16.24 -9.46
CA GLU A 255 15.70 14.77 -9.40
C GLU A 255 15.68 14.11 -10.78
N VAL A 256 14.94 14.70 -11.74
CA VAL A 256 14.65 14.04 -13.03
C VAL A 256 14.70 15.00 -14.23
N SER A 257 15.19 16.24 -14.07
CA SER A 257 15.29 17.24 -15.14
C SER A 257 13.97 17.53 -15.86
N MET A 258 12.87 17.55 -15.11
CA MET A 258 11.51 17.80 -15.62
C MET A 258 10.92 19.14 -15.15
N GLY A 259 11.74 20.15 -14.86
CA GLY A 259 11.28 21.46 -14.38
C GLY A 259 10.41 22.22 -15.37
N LEU A 260 10.61 21.98 -16.68
CA LEU A 260 9.81 22.58 -17.75
C LEU A 260 8.46 21.88 -17.95
N ALA A 261 8.25 20.71 -17.34
CA ALA A 261 6.97 20.03 -17.41
C ALA A 261 5.96 20.75 -16.50
N GLY A 262 4.87 21.25 -17.09
CA GLY A 262 3.86 22.00 -16.35
C GLY A 262 3.21 21.16 -15.25
N TYR A 263 3.30 21.62 -13.99
CA TYR A 263 2.64 20.98 -12.85
C TYR A 263 1.13 20.85 -13.10
N ASN A 264 0.65 19.63 -13.22
CA ASN A 264 -0.75 19.32 -13.48
C ASN A 264 -1.15 17.99 -12.83
N PRO A 265 -1.17 17.94 -11.49
CA PRO A 265 -1.37 16.69 -10.77
C PRO A 265 -2.77 16.14 -10.96
N LEU A 266 -3.78 16.94 -11.31
CA LEU A 266 -5.17 16.51 -11.42
C LEU A 266 -5.52 15.92 -12.80
N ASN A 267 -4.65 16.08 -13.80
CA ASN A 267 -4.88 15.52 -15.12
C ASN A 267 -4.64 14.00 -15.11
N GLU A 268 -5.71 13.19 -15.15
CA GLU A 268 -5.59 11.73 -15.11
C GLU A 268 -4.83 11.13 -16.31
N ALA A 269 -4.89 11.77 -17.47
CA ALA A 269 -4.18 11.32 -18.68
C ALA A 269 -2.69 11.64 -18.61
N LEU A 270 -2.34 12.81 -18.08
CA LEU A 270 -0.95 13.26 -17.94
C LEU A 270 -0.72 13.97 -16.58
N PRO A 271 -0.65 13.20 -15.48
CA PRO A 271 -0.63 13.73 -14.11
C PRO A 271 0.76 14.22 -13.68
N VAL A 272 1.33 15.17 -14.43
CA VAL A 272 2.66 15.73 -14.18
C VAL A 272 2.73 16.33 -12.78
N GLY A 273 3.74 15.94 -12.00
CA GLY A 273 3.94 16.41 -10.63
C GLY A 273 2.99 15.80 -9.59
N ARG A 274 2.13 14.84 -9.95
CA ARG A 274 1.42 14.02 -8.96
C ARG A 274 2.41 13.02 -8.34
N CYS A 275 2.59 13.06 -7.02
CA CYS A 275 3.60 12.24 -6.33
C CYS A 275 3.48 10.74 -6.64
N GLN A 276 2.25 10.19 -6.60
CA GLN A 276 2.00 8.78 -6.90
C GLN A 276 2.33 8.40 -8.36
N SER A 277 2.38 9.34 -9.30
CA SER A 277 2.74 8.99 -10.69
C SER A 277 4.17 8.50 -10.82
N CYS A 278 5.08 8.99 -9.96
CA CYS A 278 6.50 8.65 -9.99
C CYS A 278 6.89 7.72 -8.85
N HIS A 279 6.40 7.99 -7.64
CA HIS A 279 6.81 7.32 -6.41
C HIS A 279 5.90 6.17 -5.99
N MET A 280 4.66 6.09 -6.49
CA MET A 280 3.73 5.02 -6.10
C MET A 280 2.75 4.73 -7.25
N PRO A 281 3.26 4.32 -8.44
CA PRO A 281 2.42 4.12 -9.60
C PRO A 281 1.35 3.04 -9.33
N ARG A 282 0.19 3.19 -9.99
CA ARG A 282 -0.98 2.33 -9.74
C ARG A 282 -0.66 0.86 -10.02
N THR A 283 -0.76 0.02 -9.01
CA THR A 283 -0.69 -1.46 -9.13
C THR A 283 -1.98 -2.03 -9.72
N ALA A 284 -1.92 -3.03 -10.60
CA ALA A 284 -3.11 -3.84 -10.89
C ALA A 284 -3.22 -5.03 -9.90
N LYS A 285 -4.23 -5.86 -10.11
CA LYS A 285 -4.62 -6.96 -9.20
C LYS A 285 -3.57 -8.08 -9.13
N SER A 286 -2.76 -8.25 -10.18
CA SER A 286 -1.69 -9.25 -10.22
C SER A 286 -0.48 -8.68 -10.90
N GLY A 287 0.71 -8.86 -10.32
CA GLY A 287 1.96 -8.24 -10.75
C GLY A 287 2.50 -8.70 -12.11
N GLY A 288 1.76 -8.47 -13.19
CA GLY A 288 2.09 -8.98 -14.53
C GLY A 288 0.89 -9.61 -15.21
N TYR A 289 -0.12 -8.80 -15.51
CA TYR A 289 -1.09 -9.08 -16.55
C TYR A 289 -0.42 -8.90 -17.90
N THR A 290 -0.51 -9.95 -18.72
CA THR A 290 -0.36 -9.83 -20.16
C THR A 290 -1.75 -9.70 -20.77
N THR A 291 -1.99 -8.71 -21.62
CA THR A 291 -3.31 -8.52 -22.28
C THR A 291 -3.42 -9.25 -23.61
N GLY A 292 -2.41 -10.03 -23.98
CA GLY A 292 -2.31 -10.71 -25.26
C GLY A 292 -0.91 -10.61 -25.83
N VAL A 293 -0.81 -10.51 -27.16
CA VAL A 293 0.45 -10.27 -27.86
C VAL A 293 0.59 -8.81 -28.30
N ASP A 294 1.82 -8.30 -28.30
CA ASP A 294 2.17 -6.99 -28.83
C ASP A 294 2.25 -6.99 -30.37
N GLY A 295 2.58 -5.84 -30.96
CA GLY A 295 2.71 -5.68 -32.42
C GLY A 295 3.83 -6.51 -33.06
N LEU A 296 4.68 -7.16 -32.24
CA LEU A 296 5.77 -8.03 -32.66
C LEU A 296 5.46 -9.52 -32.39
N GLY A 297 4.27 -9.84 -31.86
CA GLY A 297 3.86 -11.20 -31.51
C GLY A 297 4.38 -11.69 -30.16
N SER A 298 4.99 -10.82 -29.36
CA SER A 298 5.49 -11.09 -27.99
C SER A 298 4.42 -10.79 -26.95
N SER A 299 4.59 -11.09 -25.66
CA SER A 299 3.53 -10.86 -24.66
C SER A 299 3.40 -9.37 -24.29
N ALA A 300 2.20 -8.81 -24.41
CA ALA A 300 1.93 -7.41 -24.08
C ALA A 300 1.67 -7.22 -22.58
N LEU A 301 2.66 -6.70 -21.83
CA LEU A 301 2.49 -6.31 -20.43
C LEU A 301 1.66 -5.04 -20.27
N ILE A 302 0.90 -4.95 -19.17
CA ILE A 302 0.23 -3.71 -18.77
C ILE A 302 1.24 -2.76 -18.09
N GLU A 303 1.34 -1.53 -18.60
CA GLU A 303 2.11 -0.45 -17.96
C GLU A 303 1.62 -0.18 -16.53
N ALA A 304 2.58 0.02 -15.61
CA ALA A 304 2.37 0.26 -14.18
C ALA A 304 1.87 -0.92 -13.34
N ASP A 305 1.72 -2.13 -13.90
CA ASP A 305 1.16 -3.25 -13.15
C ASP A 305 1.99 -3.68 -11.92
N GLN A 306 3.30 -3.40 -11.94
CA GLN A 306 4.17 -3.56 -10.78
C GLN A 306 4.51 -2.23 -10.15
N GLY A 307 3.67 -1.82 -9.21
CA GLY A 307 3.88 -0.62 -8.40
C GLY A 307 4.76 -0.89 -7.18
N SER A 308 5.81 -0.09 -7.05
CA SER A 308 6.65 -0.01 -5.86
C SER A 308 5.83 0.47 -4.66
N HIS A 309 5.86 -0.28 -3.56
CA HIS A 309 5.50 0.21 -2.23
C HIS A 309 6.75 0.51 -1.39
N VAL A 310 7.93 0.59 -2.03
CA VAL A 310 9.13 1.18 -1.40
C VAL A 310 9.20 2.70 -1.59
N PHE A 311 8.32 3.27 -2.43
CA PHE A 311 8.07 4.71 -2.64
C PHE A 311 9.15 5.49 -3.38
N ASP A 312 9.98 4.78 -4.14
CA ASP A 312 11.01 5.34 -4.99
C ASP A 312 10.57 5.44 -6.45
N ILE A 313 11.45 6.03 -7.26
CA ILE A 313 11.31 6.05 -8.71
C ILE A 313 11.98 4.79 -9.24
N ILE A 314 11.24 3.99 -10.00
CA ILE A 314 11.83 2.92 -10.80
C ILE A 314 12.29 3.56 -12.10
N TRP A 315 13.60 3.61 -12.32
CA TRP A 315 14.20 4.19 -13.51
C TRP A 315 14.20 3.21 -14.70
N PRO A 316 14.13 3.70 -15.95
CA PRO A 316 14.21 2.85 -17.13
C PRO A 316 15.49 2.00 -17.18
N TRP A 317 16.63 2.55 -16.74
CA TRP A 317 17.89 1.80 -16.72
C TRP A 317 17.90 0.67 -15.67
N GLN A 318 17.21 0.83 -14.54
CA GLN A 318 17.07 -0.23 -13.53
C GLN A 318 16.26 -1.38 -14.11
N SER A 319 15.13 -1.08 -14.76
CA SER A 319 14.34 -2.07 -15.51
C SER A 319 15.20 -2.82 -16.54
N PHE A 320 16.07 -2.11 -17.27
CA PHE A 320 16.97 -2.71 -18.26
C PHE A 320 18.03 -3.64 -17.63
N ILE A 321 18.63 -3.25 -16.51
CA ILE A 321 19.60 -4.11 -15.81
C ILE A 321 18.92 -5.38 -15.30
N LEU A 322 17.73 -5.26 -14.72
CA LEU A 322 16.98 -6.39 -14.22
C LEU A 322 16.59 -7.34 -15.35
N LYS A 323 16.11 -6.83 -16.50
CA LYS A 323 15.87 -7.61 -17.73
C LYS A 323 17.06 -8.51 -18.09
N LYS A 324 18.27 -7.94 -18.09
CA LYS A 324 19.49 -8.68 -18.46
C LYS A 324 19.80 -9.78 -17.46
N SER A 325 19.57 -9.53 -16.17
CA SER A 325 19.83 -10.49 -15.10
C SER A 325 18.83 -11.65 -15.05
N SER A 326 17.62 -11.45 -15.56
CA SER A 326 16.49 -12.40 -15.48
C SER A 326 16.33 -13.31 -16.70
N GLY A 327 17.06 -13.06 -17.80
CA GLY A 327 17.01 -13.90 -19.01
C GLY A 327 16.06 -13.40 -20.11
N GLY A 328 15.37 -12.27 -19.88
CA GLY A 328 14.78 -11.46 -20.94
C GLY A 328 13.38 -11.84 -21.44
N ALA A 329 12.54 -12.57 -20.70
CA ALA A 329 11.14 -12.66 -21.08
C ALA A 329 10.39 -11.34 -20.81
N ASP A 330 9.22 -11.13 -21.42
CA ASP A 330 8.40 -9.93 -21.14
C ASP A 330 8.03 -9.84 -19.66
N THR A 331 7.67 -10.96 -19.02
CA THR A 331 7.42 -11.03 -17.56
C THR A 331 8.66 -10.82 -16.71
N ASP A 332 9.82 -10.64 -17.32
CA ASP A 332 11.11 -10.45 -16.67
C ASP A 332 11.62 -9.00 -16.72
N ILE A 333 10.73 -8.06 -17.08
CA ILE A 333 10.98 -6.63 -16.96
C ILE A 333 10.09 -6.03 -15.88
N MET A 334 10.72 -5.27 -14.98
CA MET A 334 10.01 -4.42 -14.03
C MET A 334 9.48 -3.15 -14.73
N PRO A 335 8.17 -2.89 -14.79
CA PRO A 335 7.62 -1.60 -15.20
C PRO A 335 8.30 -0.43 -14.48
N ASN A 336 8.70 0.60 -15.24
CA ASN A 336 9.27 1.82 -14.67
C ASN A 336 8.24 2.93 -14.52
N SER A 337 8.56 3.92 -13.68
CA SER A 337 7.70 5.07 -13.40
C SER A 337 7.52 6.01 -14.60
N CYS A 338 8.41 5.97 -15.59
CA CYS A 338 8.45 6.90 -16.72
C CYS A 338 7.58 6.44 -17.90
N GLY A 339 7.40 5.13 -18.08
CA GLY A 339 6.76 4.53 -19.26
C GLY A 339 5.32 4.99 -19.51
N LYS A 340 4.62 5.44 -18.46
CA LYS A 340 3.26 5.99 -18.59
C LYS A 340 3.20 7.27 -19.44
N CYS A 341 4.24 8.09 -19.41
CA CYS A 341 4.28 9.39 -20.09
C CYS A 341 5.33 9.43 -21.21
N HIS A 342 6.37 8.61 -21.12
CA HIS A 342 7.49 8.58 -22.06
C HIS A 342 7.48 7.25 -22.81
N GLU A 343 7.01 7.26 -24.05
CA GLU A 343 6.94 6.06 -24.88
C GLU A 343 8.31 5.38 -25.04
N GLY A 344 9.39 6.16 -25.22
CA GLY A 344 10.76 5.64 -25.30
C GLY A 344 11.30 5.05 -23.99
N ALA A 345 10.61 5.24 -22.86
CA ALA A 345 10.93 4.58 -21.61
C ALA A 345 10.22 3.24 -21.44
N ARG A 346 9.30 2.87 -22.34
CA ARG A 346 8.64 1.55 -22.33
C ARG A 346 9.64 0.52 -22.85
N ILE A 347 9.90 -0.53 -22.07
CA ILE A 347 10.85 -1.59 -22.41
C ILE A 347 10.09 -2.91 -22.51
N SER A 348 10.20 -3.60 -23.65
CA SER A 348 9.72 -4.98 -23.85
C SER A 348 10.81 -5.99 -23.49
N GLY A 349 10.39 -7.18 -23.02
CA GLY A 349 11.27 -8.31 -22.71
C GLY A 349 11.98 -8.82 -23.93
N ASN A 350 11.31 -8.84 -25.07
CA ASN A 350 11.91 -9.20 -26.35
C ASN A 350 12.53 -7.97 -27.04
#